data_AF-A0A3D0DTK7-F1
#
_entry.id   AF-A0A3D0DTK7-F1
#
_cell.length_a   1.000
_cell.length_b   1.000
_cell.length_c   1.000
_cell.angle_alpha   90.00
_cell.angle_beta   90.00
_cell.angle_gamma   90.00
#
_symmetry.space_group_name_H-M   'P 1'
#
loop_
_entity.id
_entity.type
_entity.pdbx_description
1 polymer ?
#
loop_
_entity_poly.entity_id
_entity_poly.type
_entity_poly.pdbx_seq_one_letter_code
_entity_poly.pdbx_strand_id
1 'polypeptide(L)'
;MMNRFAIGLLVGPLLAGCAPDSTLSETKVKLVEANQKIAALEKELAEAKSSAPGAGPTPAPPKESAPASPSPVDDETSKTGPQWDYDVNEDLMSGSKRYTASLKSANTVSFGFPYGGEQHGTLTLRTVQGKGKDVLFYIQRGQILCPSYQGCNVLVRFDDEKPMRFAANGPADHSSELIFLENYSKFITKLKKAKRVRLSVDIYQNGAPAFEFDVSGFDPDKYQPK
;
A
#
# COMPACT_ATOMS: atom_id res chain seq x y z
N MET A 1 5.57 -30.09 -63.29
CA MET A 1 4.27 -30.68 -63.71
C MET A 1 3.24 -30.22 -62.68
N MET A 2 2.58 -29.09 -62.90
CA MET A 2 1.23 -28.99 -63.47
C MET A 2 0.19 -29.81 -62.69
N ASN A 3 -0.61 -29.15 -61.86
CA ASN A 3 -2.06 -29.14 -62.10
C ASN A 3 -2.75 -27.90 -61.51
N ARG A 4 -3.67 -27.33 -62.27
CA ARG A 4 -4.50 -26.14 -62.00
C ARG A 4 -5.98 -26.58 -61.83
N PHE A 5 -6.81 -25.67 -61.31
CA PHE A 5 -8.31 -25.64 -61.29
C PHE A 5 -9.00 -26.51 -60.23
N ALA A 6 -10.11 -26.14 -59.57
CA ALA A 6 -11.18 -25.15 -59.81
C ALA A 6 -11.76 -24.64 -58.46
N ILE A 7 -12.03 -23.35 -58.24
CA ILE A 7 -13.33 -22.64 -58.40
C ILE A 7 -14.56 -23.48 -58.04
N GLY A 8 -15.16 -23.16 -56.88
CA GLY A 8 -16.50 -23.58 -56.47
C GLY A 8 -17.16 -22.47 -55.65
N LEU A 9 -17.71 -21.49 -56.36
CA LEU A 9 -18.51 -20.39 -55.83
C LEU A 9 -19.93 -20.93 -55.53
N LEU A 10 -20.33 -20.99 -54.27
CA LEU A 10 -21.72 -21.31 -53.89
C LEU A 10 -22.40 -20.04 -53.41
N VAL A 11 -23.20 -19.49 -54.31
CA VAL A 11 -24.14 -18.39 -54.10
C VAL A 11 -25.38 -18.95 -53.40
N GLY A 12 -25.61 -18.53 -52.15
CA GLY A 12 -26.86 -18.75 -51.42
C GLY A 12 -27.65 -17.44 -51.30
N PRO A 13 -28.97 -17.44 -51.50
CA PRO A 13 -29.76 -16.21 -51.64
C PRO A 13 -29.98 -15.46 -50.32
N LEU A 14 -30.00 -14.13 -50.45
CA LEU A 14 -30.55 -13.17 -49.49
C LEU A 14 -31.99 -13.57 -49.11
N LEU A 15 -32.24 -13.70 -47.81
CA LEU A 15 -33.56 -13.44 -47.22
C LEU A 15 -33.42 -12.21 -46.34
N ALA A 16 -33.85 -11.07 -46.88
CA ALA A 16 -34.06 -9.84 -46.14
C ALA A 16 -35.27 -10.03 -45.22
N GLY A 17 -35.01 -10.30 -43.94
CA GLY A 17 -35.99 -10.13 -42.87
C GLY A 17 -35.83 -8.74 -42.25
N CYS A 18 -36.67 -7.80 -42.66
CA CYS A 18 -36.84 -6.53 -41.95
C CYS A 18 -37.40 -6.80 -40.55
N ALA A 19 -36.55 -6.73 -39.52
CA ALA A 19 -37.01 -6.55 -38.15
C ALA A 19 -37.13 -5.03 -37.90
N PRO A 20 -38.27 -4.53 -37.39
CA PRO A 20 -38.46 -3.10 -37.16
C PRO A 20 -37.51 -2.58 -36.07
N ASP A 21 -36.96 -1.41 -36.36
CA ASP A 21 -36.06 -0.55 -35.60
C ASP A 21 -36.72 0.01 -34.32
N SER A 22 -37.29 -0.86 -33.47
CA SER A 22 -38.05 -0.47 -32.27
C SER A 22 -37.22 -0.51 -30.98
N THR A 23 -36.09 -1.21 -30.96
CA THR A 23 -35.23 -1.31 -29.78
C THR A 23 -34.30 -0.11 -29.63
N LEU A 24 -33.97 0.56 -30.74
CA LEU A 24 -33.12 1.75 -30.74
C LEU A 24 -33.86 2.97 -30.17
N SER A 25 -35.17 3.08 -30.39
CA SER A 25 -36.00 4.15 -29.82
C SER A 25 -36.23 3.96 -28.31
N GLU A 26 -36.52 2.74 -27.86
CA GLU A 26 -36.66 2.43 -26.43
C GLU A 26 -35.36 2.67 -25.65
N THR A 27 -34.21 2.36 -26.24
CA THR A 27 -32.90 2.58 -25.61
C THR A 27 -32.60 4.09 -25.48
N LYS A 28 -32.96 4.89 -26.49
CA LYS A 28 -32.81 6.35 -26.46
C LYS A 28 -33.73 7.00 -25.42
N VAL A 29 -34.96 6.51 -25.28
CA VAL A 29 -35.91 6.99 -24.26
C VAL A 29 -35.37 6.72 -22.85
N LYS A 30 -34.90 5.50 -22.58
CA LYS A 30 -34.31 5.14 -21.28
C LYS A 30 -33.05 5.95 -20.95
N LEU A 31 -32.24 6.30 -21.95
CA LEU A 31 -31.06 7.14 -21.75
C LEU A 31 -31.43 8.58 -21.38
N VAL A 32 -32.46 9.15 -22.01
CA VAL A 32 -32.96 10.49 -21.66
C VAL A 32 -33.54 10.52 -20.24
N GLU A 33 -34.30 9.50 -19.86
CA GLU A 33 -34.84 9.37 -18.49
C GLU A 33 -33.73 9.20 -17.44
N ALA A 34 -32.68 8.42 -17.75
CA ALA A 34 -31.54 8.27 -16.86
C ALA A 34 -30.78 9.59 -16.65
N ASN A 35 -30.57 10.36 -17.74
CA ASN A 35 -29.91 11.66 -17.66
C ASN A 35 -30.74 12.69 -16.88
N GLN A 36 -32.08 12.65 -16.98
CA GLN A 36 -32.96 13.49 -16.18
C GLN A 36 -32.91 13.15 -14.69
N LYS A 37 -32.82 11.86 -14.33
CA LYS A 37 -32.65 11.41 -12.94
C LYS A 37 -31.31 11.83 -12.35
N ILE A 38 -30.22 11.77 -13.13
CA ILE A 38 -28.89 12.24 -12.70
C ILE A 38 -28.94 13.73 -12.41
N ALA A 39 -29.50 14.54 -13.30
CA ALA A 39 -29.62 15.99 -13.11
C ALA A 39 -30.48 16.37 -11.89
N ALA A 40 -31.55 15.60 -11.60
CA ALA A 40 -32.38 15.81 -10.43
C ALA A 40 -31.64 15.50 -9.12
N LEU A 41 -30.89 14.38 -9.07
CA LEU A 41 -30.09 14.00 -7.90
C LEU A 41 -28.92 14.96 -7.65
N GLU A 42 -28.30 15.49 -8.71
CA GLU A 42 -27.26 16.52 -8.58
C GLU A 42 -27.82 17.83 -8.00
N LYS A 43 -29.06 18.20 -8.36
CA LYS A 43 -29.74 19.36 -7.81
C LYS A 43 -30.07 19.17 -6.33
N GLU A 44 -30.56 18.00 -5.93
CA GLU A 44 -30.81 17.67 -4.51
C GLU A 44 -29.51 17.65 -3.68
N LEU A 45 -28.40 17.14 -4.25
CA LEU A 45 -27.10 17.15 -3.58
C LEU A 45 -26.53 18.58 -3.44
N ALA A 46 -26.79 19.46 -4.40
CA ALA A 46 -26.40 20.87 -4.34
C ALA A 46 -27.23 21.63 -3.29
N GLU A 47 -28.53 21.34 -3.18
CA GLU A 47 -29.41 21.92 -2.16
C GLU A 47 -29.03 21.44 -0.75
N ALA A 48 -28.73 20.14 -0.56
CA ALA A 48 -28.27 19.56 0.70
C ALA A 48 -26.88 20.08 1.15
N LYS A 49 -26.03 20.51 0.22
CA LYS A 49 -24.75 21.18 0.54
C LYS A 49 -24.92 22.65 0.92
N SER A 50 -26.04 23.28 0.61
CA SER A 50 -26.31 24.69 0.92
C SER A 50 -27.00 24.92 2.28
N SER A 51 -27.50 23.87 2.95
CA SER A 51 -28.23 23.98 4.22
C SER A 51 -27.39 23.71 5.47
N ALA A 52 -26.07 23.91 5.42
CA ALA A 52 -25.22 23.94 6.62
C ALA A 52 -24.78 25.39 6.91
N PRO A 53 -25.35 26.08 7.92
CA PRO A 53 -24.86 27.38 8.34
C PRO A 53 -23.60 27.20 9.19
N GLY A 54 -22.56 27.96 8.86
CA GLY A 54 -21.31 28.04 9.62
C GLY A 54 -21.33 29.04 10.77
N ALA A 55 -20.47 28.75 11.75
CA ALA A 55 -19.62 29.63 12.56
C ALA A 55 -20.21 30.70 13.53
N GLY A 56 -19.92 30.48 14.83
CA GLY A 56 -19.49 31.50 15.83
C GLY A 56 -20.39 31.65 17.07
N PRO A 57 -19.89 32.06 18.27
CA PRO A 57 -18.52 32.34 18.71
C PRO A 57 -18.07 31.60 20.00
N THR A 58 -16.76 31.67 20.27
CA THR A 58 -16.07 31.32 21.52
C THR A 58 -16.71 31.97 22.76
N PRO A 59 -16.74 31.27 23.90
CA PRO A 59 -16.02 31.78 25.07
C PRO A 59 -15.26 30.66 25.83
N ALA A 60 -14.04 30.97 26.27
CA ALA A 60 -13.30 30.20 27.27
C ALA A 60 -13.43 30.88 28.66
N PRO A 61 -12.95 30.28 29.76
CA PRO A 61 -13.26 28.98 30.37
C PRO A 61 -13.68 29.14 31.86
N PRO A 62 -14.03 28.06 32.58
CA PRO A 62 -13.68 27.96 34.00
C PRO A 62 -12.67 26.84 34.27
N LYS A 63 -11.72 27.17 35.15
CA LYS A 63 -10.81 26.25 35.84
C LYS A 63 -11.58 25.13 36.55
N GLU A 64 -11.15 23.89 36.37
CA GLU A 64 -11.23 22.90 37.44
C GLU A 64 -10.03 21.96 37.39
N SER A 65 -9.38 21.84 38.55
CA SER A 65 -8.14 21.15 38.81
C SER A 65 -8.43 19.78 39.41
N ALA A 66 -7.83 18.70 38.91
CA ALA A 66 -7.38 17.57 39.74
C ALA A 66 -6.45 16.63 38.93
N PRO A 67 -5.49 15.95 39.58
CA PRO A 67 -4.24 15.50 38.98
C PRO A 67 -4.20 14.00 38.64
N ALA A 68 -3.42 13.61 37.63
CA ALA A 68 -2.98 12.23 37.44
C ALA A 68 -1.49 12.21 37.07
N SER A 69 -0.80 11.25 37.68
CA SER A 69 0.64 11.17 37.93
C SER A 69 1.58 11.29 36.73
N PRO A 70 2.80 11.82 36.95
CA PRO A 70 3.88 11.77 35.96
C PRO A 70 4.49 10.36 35.89
N SER A 71 4.48 9.76 34.70
CA SER A 71 5.46 8.74 34.35
C SER A 71 6.60 9.43 33.58
N PRO A 72 7.87 9.08 33.86
CA PRO A 72 9.03 9.79 33.34
C PRO A 72 9.13 9.59 31.82
N VAL A 73 9.05 10.70 31.10
CA VAL A 73 9.51 10.82 29.73
C VAL A 73 11.03 11.00 29.79
N ASP A 74 11.75 9.88 29.78
CA ASP A 74 13.20 9.91 29.60
C ASP A 74 13.53 10.17 28.12
N ASP A 75 14.03 11.38 27.90
CA ASP A 75 15.19 11.67 27.06
C ASP A 75 15.08 11.37 25.56
N GLU A 76 14.32 12.22 24.86
CA GLU A 76 14.40 12.36 23.40
C GLU A 76 15.57 13.28 23.02
N THR A 77 16.81 12.85 23.30
CA THR A 77 18.01 13.55 22.81
C THR A 77 18.35 13.08 21.39
N SER A 78 17.79 13.80 20.42
CA SER A 78 18.38 14.24 19.15
C SER A 78 19.62 13.45 18.67
N LYS A 79 19.39 12.49 17.78
CA LYS A 79 20.38 12.08 16.78
C LYS A 79 19.79 12.30 15.39
N THR A 80 20.29 13.34 14.71
CA THR A 80 19.86 13.72 13.37
C THR A 80 20.46 12.79 12.33
N GLY A 81 19.65 11.80 11.97
CA GLY A 81 19.77 10.79 10.90
C GLY A 81 18.64 9.78 11.14
N PRO A 82 18.04 9.12 10.14
CA PRO A 82 17.02 8.10 10.39
C PRO A 82 17.66 6.92 11.13
N GLN A 83 17.69 7.04 12.45
CA GLN A 83 18.30 6.09 13.36
C GLN A 83 17.32 4.96 13.55
N TRP A 84 17.84 3.74 13.44
CA TRP A 84 17.10 2.54 13.81
C TRP A 84 16.40 2.73 15.15
N ASP A 85 15.09 2.53 15.13
CA ASP A 85 14.23 2.49 16.31
C ASP A 85 14.13 1.04 16.77
N TYR A 86 14.52 0.76 18.01
CA TYR A 86 14.51 -0.58 18.59
C TYR A 86 13.46 -0.66 19.68
N ASP A 87 12.53 -1.60 19.55
CA ASP A 87 11.45 -1.80 20.50
C ASP A 87 11.30 -3.26 20.91
N VAL A 88 10.85 -3.49 22.15
CA VAL A 88 10.55 -4.80 22.70
C VAL A 88 9.15 -4.81 23.31
N ASN A 89 8.29 -5.65 22.76
CA ASN A 89 6.90 -5.78 23.20
C ASN A 89 6.60 -7.24 23.59
N GLU A 90 5.78 -7.46 24.62
CA GLU A 90 5.33 -8.78 25.04
C GLU A 90 3.91 -9.06 24.55
N ASP A 91 3.73 -10.18 23.86
CA ASP A 91 2.42 -10.63 23.41
C ASP A 91 1.60 -11.15 24.60
N LEU A 92 0.56 -10.42 24.98
CA LEU A 92 -0.26 -10.73 26.17
C LEU A 92 -0.95 -12.10 26.11
N MET A 93 -1.14 -12.68 24.91
CA MET A 93 -1.81 -13.97 24.75
C MET A 93 -0.84 -15.14 24.90
N SER A 94 0.41 -14.97 24.44
CA SER A 94 1.42 -16.04 24.40
C SER A 94 2.60 -15.85 25.36
N GLY A 95 2.69 -14.70 26.03
CA GLY A 95 3.85 -14.28 26.84
C GLY A 95 5.15 -14.16 26.04
N SER A 96 5.07 -14.20 24.71
CA SER A 96 6.24 -14.23 23.84
C SER A 96 6.75 -12.82 23.60
N LYS A 97 8.05 -12.59 23.81
CA LYS A 97 8.69 -11.30 23.49
C LYS A 97 8.88 -11.14 21.99
N ARG A 98 8.56 -9.95 21.50
CA ARG A 98 8.74 -9.49 20.13
C ARG A 98 9.76 -8.35 20.13
N TYR A 99 10.84 -8.55 19.40
CA TYR A 99 11.89 -7.57 19.19
C TYR A 99 11.73 -6.98 17.80
N THR A 100 11.77 -5.66 17.69
CA THR A 100 11.69 -4.95 16.40
C THR A 100 12.83 -3.97 16.23
N ALA A 101 13.29 -3.81 14.99
CA ALA A 101 14.18 -2.75 14.59
C ALA A 101 13.58 -2.11 13.32
N SER A 102 13.21 -0.84 13.40
CA SER A 102 12.47 -0.13 12.35
C SER A 102 13.23 1.10 11.87
N LEU A 103 13.08 1.42 10.59
CA LEU A 103 13.60 2.67 10.02
C LEU A 103 12.73 3.17 8.86
N LYS A 104 12.70 4.48 8.66
CA LYS A 104 11.94 5.14 7.58
C LYS A 104 12.82 5.41 6.36
N SER A 105 12.23 5.41 5.17
CA SER A 105 12.95 5.70 3.93
C SER A 105 13.51 7.12 3.96
N ALA A 106 14.77 7.26 3.51
CA ALA A 106 15.46 8.52 3.38
C ALA A 106 14.89 9.40 2.26
N ASN A 107 14.29 8.78 1.24
CA ASN A 107 13.58 9.47 0.18
C ASN A 107 12.07 9.51 0.44
N THR A 108 11.44 10.49 -0.21
CA THR A 108 10.00 10.67 -0.24
C THR A 108 9.45 10.15 -1.57
N VAL A 109 8.30 9.47 -1.52
CA VAL A 109 7.56 9.04 -2.70
C VAL A 109 6.18 9.68 -2.65
N SER A 110 5.68 10.16 -3.80
CA SER A 110 4.35 10.76 -3.89
C SER A 110 3.43 9.87 -4.72
N PHE A 111 2.22 9.62 -4.21
CA PHE A 111 1.20 8.85 -4.92
C PHE A 111 0.10 9.74 -5.47
N GLY A 112 -0.54 9.25 -6.53
CA GLY A 112 -1.75 9.86 -7.10
C GLY A 112 -3.01 9.54 -6.29
N PHE A 113 -4.12 10.21 -6.63
CA PHE A 113 -5.43 9.85 -6.12
C PHE A 113 -5.73 8.36 -6.39
N PRO A 114 -6.33 7.60 -5.44
CA PRO A 114 -6.93 8.04 -4.16
C PRO A 114 -5.95 8.15 -2.98
N TYR A 115 -4.68 7.79 -3.17
CA TYR A 115 -3.67 7.72 -2.10
C TYR A 115 -2.76 8.96 -2.03
N GLY A 116 -3.32 10.09 -2.49
CA GLY A 116 -2.59 11.32 -2.80
C GLY A 116 -1.59 11.76 -1.72
N GLY A 117 -0.44 12.23 -2.17
CA GLY A 117 0.51 12.98 -1.36
C GLY A 117 1.80 12.24 -1.02
N GLU A 118 2.71 12.99 -0.43
CA GLU A 118 4.07 12.57 -0.08
C GLU A 118 4.11 11.64 1.14
N GLN A 119 4.86 10.55 1.02
CA GLN A 119 5.00 9.56 2.07
C GLN A 119 6.38 8.90 2.07
N HIS A 120 6.64 8.18 3.16
CA HIS A 120 7.82 7.35 3.35
C HIS A 120 7.42 5.89 3.50
N GLY A 121 8.31 5.00 3.09
CA GLY A 121 8.22 3.58 3.44
C GLY A 121 8.87 3.34 4.79
N THR A 122 8.42 2.29 5.50
CA THR A 122 9.05 1.81 6.73
C THR A 122 9.54 0.39 6.50
N LEU A 123 10.82 0.15 6.80
CA LEU A 123 11.41 -1.17 6.82
C LEU A 123 11.55 -1.61 8.28
N THR A 124 10.98 -2.76 8.63
CA THR A 124 11.01 -3.30 9.99
C THR A 124 11.55 -4.72 9.99
N LEU A 125 12.59 -4.97 10.78
CA LEU A 125 13.03 -6.30 11.14
C LEU A 125 12.26 -6.73 12.39
N ARG A 126 11.72 -7.95 12.42
CA ARG A 126 10.96 -8.47 13.57
C ARG A 126 11.42 -9.86 13.96
N THR A 127 11.65 -10.10 15.25
CA THR A 127 11.94 -11.43 15.81
C THR A 127 10.92 -11.70 16.91
N VAL A 128 10.21 -12.81 16.83
CA VAL A 128 9.27 -13.26 17.87
C VAL A 128 9.83 -14.51 18.53
N GLN A 129 10.01 -14.47 19.85
CA GLN A 129 10.52 -15.58 20.63
C GLN A 129 9.68 -16.85 20.38
N GLY A 130 10.34 -17.95 20.02
CA GLY A 130 9.70 -19.24 19.77
C GLY A 130 8.87 -19.35 18.48
N LYS A 131 8.71 -18.29 17.68
CA LYS A 131 7.95 -18.34 16.40
C LYS A 131 8.86 -18.19 15.19
N GLY A 132 9.45 -17.01 14.97
CA GLY A 132 10.13 -16.73 13.71
C GLY A 132 10.73 -15.33 13.61
N LYS A 133 11.38 -15.08 12.47
CA LYS A 133 12.02 -13.82 12.11
C LYS A 133 11.52 -13.37 10.76
N ASP A 134 11.13 -12.11 10.67
CA ASP A 134 10.48 -11.53 9.50
C ASP A 134 11.15 -10.21 9.12
N VAL A 135 11.07 -9.89 7.83
CA VAL A 135 11.37 -8.55 7.30
C VAL A 135 10.07 -8.00 6.76
N LEU A 136 9.62 -6.88 7.31
CA LEU A 136 8.37 -6.23 6.96
C LEU A 136 8.69 -4.96 6.19
N PHE A 137 7.93 -4.71 5.13
CA PHE A 137 7.90 -3.44 4.44
C PHE A 137 6.49 -2.88 4.53
N TYR A 138 6.38 -1.61 4.95
CA TYR A 138 5.13 -0.90 5.15
C TYR A 138 5.14 0.43 4.40
N ILE A 139 3.99 0.82 3.84
CA ILE A 139 3.74 2.14 3.25
C ILE A 139 2.63 2.85 4.01
N GLN A 140 2.65 4.18 4.08
CA GLN A 140 1.65 4.94 4.83
C GLN A 140 0.28 4.95 4.15
N ARG A 141 0.26 5.03 2.83
CA ARG A 141 -0.95 5.11 2.00
C ARG A 141 -0.70 4.37 0.70
N GLY A 142 -1.68 3.62 0.21
CA GLY A 142 -1.54 2.88 -1.05
C GLY A 142 -2.00 1.45 -0.89
N GLN A 143 -1.90 0.70 -1.98
CA GLN A 143 -2.18 -0.72 -2.00
C GLN A 143 -1.02 -1.42 -2.69
N ILE A 144 -0.28 -2.20 -1.93
CA ILE A 144 0.79 -3.08 -2.42
C ILE A 144 0.13 -4.25 -3.13
N LEU A 145 0.57 -4.53 -4.37
CA LEU A 145 0.08 -5.65 -5.16
C LEU A 145 0.77 -6.95 -4.73
N CYS A 146 0.41 -7.43 -3.53
CA CYS A 146 0.93 -8.67 -2.97
C CYS A 146 -0.18 -9.50 -2.32
N PRO A 147 -1.00 -10.22 -3.12
CA PRO A 147 -2.06 -11.05 -2.58
C PRO A 147 -1.48 -12.17 -1.70
N SER A 148 -2.04 -12.37 -0.50
CA SER A 148 -1.55 -13.37 0.47
C SER A 148 -1.57 -14.81 -0.05
N TYR A 149 -2.39 -15.11 -1.07
CA TYR A 149 -2.53 -16.45 -1.66
C TYR A 149 -1.66 -16.70 -2.91
N GLN A 150 -1.08 -15.65 -3.52
CA GLN A 150 -0.17 -15.79 -4.68
C GLN A 150 1.27 -15.40 -4.36
N GLY A 151 1.49 -14.68 -3.27
CA GLY A 151 2.76 -14.00 -3.01
C GLY A 151 3.04 -12.92 -4.05
N CYS A 152 4.20 -12.28 -3.91
CA CYS A 152 4.71 -11.31 -4.87
C CYS A 152 6.23 -11.30 -4.89
N ASN A 153 6.80 -10.53 -5.82
CA ASN A 153 8.23 -10.32 -5.90
C ASN A 153 8.56 -8.87 -5.59
N VAL A 154 9.53 -8.68 -4.71
CA VAL A 154 10.10 -7.38 -4.36
C VAL A 154 11.51 -7.31 -4.94
N LEU A 155 11.82 -6.21 -5.62
CA LEU A 155 13.17 -5.96 -6.11
C LEU A 155 13.96 -5.20 -5.04
N VAL A 156 15.03 -5.83 -4.56
CA VAL A 156 15.90 -5.26 -3.53
C VAL A 156 17.30 -5.07 -4.07
N ARG A 157 17.90 -3.92 -3.81
CA ARG A 157 19.29 -3.62 -4.12
C ARG A 157 20.02 -3.19 -2.85
N PHE A 158 21.11 -3.87 -2.53
CA PHE A 158 22.00 -3.51 -1.44
C PHE A 158 23.16 -2.68 -2.02
N ASP A 159 23.36 -1.47 -1.50
CA ASP A 159 24.32 -0.48 -2.00
C ASP A 159 24.30 -0.37 -3.53
N ASP A 160 25.44 -0.67 -4.16
CA ASP A 160 25.63 -0.59 -5.60
C ASP A 160 25.68 -1.98 -6.26
N GLU A 161 25.37 -3.06 -5.51
CA GLU A 161 25.24 -4.42 -6.05
C GLU A 161 24.14 -4.54 -7.11
N LYS A 162 24.09 -5.68 -7.82
CA LYS A 162 22.99 -5.96 -8.75
C LYS A 162 21.65 -6.10 -7.99
N PRO A 163 20.54 -5.53 -8.50
CA PRO A 163 19.22 -5.80 -7.96
C PRO A 163 18.91 -7.30 -7.92
N MET A 164 18.25 -7.74 -6.88
CA MET A 164 17.87 -9.13 -6.65
C MET A 164 16.42 -9.23 -6.20
N ARG A 165 15.75 -10.31 -6.62
CA ARG A 165 14.36 -10.56 -6.25
C ARG A 165 14.28 -11.28 -4.91
N PHE A 166 13.36 -10.81 -4.08
CA PHE A 166 12.88 -11.49 -2.88
C PHE A 166 11.41 -11.83 -3.07
N ALA A 167 11.04 -13.06 -2.76
CA ALA A 167 9.63 -13.41 -2.61
C ALA A 167 9.08 -12.67 -1.38
N ALA A 168 7.80 -12.32 -1.42
CA ALA A 168 7.10 -11.72 -0.30
C ALA A 168 5.65 -12.19 -0.26
N ASN A 169 5.05 -12.10 0.93
CA ASN A 169 3.66 -12.48 1.19
C ASN A 169 2.90 -11.33 1.84
N GLY A 170 1.61 -11.22 1.53
CA GLY A 170 0.70 -10.34 2.24
C GLY A 170 0.41 -10.82 3.67
N PRO A 171 -0.07 -9.92 4.56
CA PRO A 171 -0.47 -10.26 5.91
C PRO A 171 -1.72 -11.13 5.95
N ALA A 172 -1.88 -11.86 7.06
CA ALA A 172 -3.03 -12.74 7.30
C ALA A 172 -4.34 -11.96 7.52
N ASP A 173 -4.25 -10.68 7.91
CA ASP A 173 -5.40 -9.78 8.06
C ASP A 173 -5.82 -9.11 6.74
N HIS A 174 -5.13 -9.41 5.64
CA HIS A 174 -5.36 -8.84 4.30
C HIS A 174 -5.17 -7.31 4.22
N SER A 175 -4.45 -6.69 5.16
CA SER A 175 -3.96 -5.30 4.98
C SER A 175 -3.15 -5.18 3.70
N SER A 176 -3.33 -4.05 3.01
CA SER A 176 -2.77 -3.81 1.69
C SER A 176 -1.50 -2.96 1.72
N GLU A 177 -1.16 -2.44 2.89
CA GLU A 177 -0.09 -1.48 3.11
C GLU A 177 1.19 -2.16 3.59
N LEU A 178 1.15 -3.46 3.88
CA LEU A 178 2.22 -4.20 4.51
C LEU A 178 2.50 -5.51 3.76
N ILE A 179 3.77 -5.89 3.67
CA ILE A 179 4.21 -7.18 3.14
C ILE A 179 5.35 -7.77 3.97
N PHE A 180 5.47 -9.09 3.94
CA PHE A 180 6.54 -9.86 4.57
C PHE A 180 7.49 -10.38 3.51
N LEU A 181 8.73 -9.92 3.52
CA LEU A 181 9.77 -10.47 2.65
C LEU A 181 10.22 -11.82 3.20
N GLU A 182 10.30 -12.80 2.31
CA GLU A 182 10.81 -14.12 2.62
C GLU A 182 12.34 -14.14 2.68
N ASN A 183 12.90 -15.27 3.15
CA ASN A 183 14.35 -15.49 3.25
C ASN A 183 15.06 -14.46 4.13
N TYR A 184 14.54 -14.26 5.34
CA TYR A 184 15.10 -13.40 6.38
C TYR A 184 16.63 -13.52 6.51
N SER A 185 17.16 -14.76 6.56
CA SER A 185 18.60 -15.01 6.70
C SER A 185 19.42 -14.40 5.55
N LYS A 186 18.94 -14.51 4.32
CA LYS A 186 19.61 -13.92 3.14
C LYS A 186 19.58 -12.39 3.21
N PHE A 187 18.43 -11.83 3.59
CA PHE A 187 18.25 -10.39 3.71
C PHE A 187 19.18 -9.82 4.79
N ILE A 188 19.19 -10.40 6.00
CA ILE A 188 19.98 -9.88 7.12
C ILE A 188 21.49 -10.01 6.88
N THR A 189 21.95 -11.09 6.24
CA THR A 189 23.37 -11.27 5.91
C THR A 189 23.89 -10.17 4.97
N LYS A 190 23.04 -9.70 4.04
CA LYS A 190 23.37 -8.59 3.14
C LYS A 190 23.21 -7.24 3.84
N LEU A 191 22.12 -7.04 4.59
CA LEU A 191 21.85 -5.81 5.32
C LEU A 191 22.99 -5.46 6.29
N LYS A 192 23.51 -6.43 7.04
CA LYS A 192 24.63 -6.22 7.99
C LYS A 192 25.92 -5.70 7.34
N LYS A 193 26.08 -5.84 6.02
CA LYS A 193 27.25 -5.38 5.28
C LYS A 193 26.98 -4.11 4.48
N ALA A 194 25.70 -3.75 4.33
CA ALA A 194 25.28 -2.67 3.47
C ALA A 194 25.18 -1.35 4.24
N LYS A 195 25.27 -0.23 3.53
CA LYS A 195 24.94 1.10 4.07
C LYS A 195 23.60 1.59 3.57
N ARG A 196 23.21 1.19 2.35
CA ARG A 196 21.96 1.58 1.71
C ARG A 196 21.21 0.37 1.21
N VAL A 197 19.89 0.39 1.35
CA VAL A 197 18.99 -0.59 0.76
C VAL A 197 17.96 0.16 -0.07
N ARG A 198 17.78 -0.26 -1.32
CA ARG A 198 16.69 0.23 -2.17
C ARG A 198 15.71 -0.90 -2.40
N LEU A 199 14.43 -0.64 -2.15
CA LEU A 199 13.34 -1.59 -2.28
C LEU A 199 12.32 -1.03 -3.26
N SER A 200 11.97 -1.82 -4.28
CA SER A 200 10.95 -1.49 -5.26
C SER A 200 9.88 -2.57 -5.26
N VAL A 201 8.64 -2.14 -5.14
CA VAL A 201 7.45 -2.99 -5.04
C VAL A 201 6.32 -2.39 -5.87
N ASP A 202 5.52 -3.24 -6.49
CA ASP A 202 4.38 -2.82 -7.29
C ASP A 202 3.24 -2.28 -6.40
N ILE A 203 2.85 -1.04 -6.65
CA ILE A 203 1.77 -0.33 -5.99
C ILE A 203 0.65 -0.08 -7.00
N TYR A 204 -0.57 -0.39 -6.61
CA TYR A 204 -1.76 -0.17 -7.43
C TYR A 204 -1.81 1.28 -7.93
N GLN A 205 -1.94 1.45 -9.25
CA GLN A 205 -1.96 2.74 -9.95
C GLN A 205 -0.73 3.65 -9.79
N ASN A 206 0.34 3.19 -9.13
CA ASN A 206 1.55 3.99 -8.89
C ASN A 206 2.84 3.31 -9.38
N GLY A 207 2.73 2.16 -10.06
CA GLY A 207 3.87 1.44 -10.63
C GLY A 207 4.77 0.84 -9.55
N ALA A 208 6.08 0.80 -9.79
CA ALA A 208 7.06 0.18 -8.89
C ALA A 208 8.04 1.22 -8.29
N PRO A 209 7.58 2.18 -7.46
CA PRO A 209 8.45 3.19 -6.88
C PRO A 209 9.56 2.55 -6.06
N ALA A 210 10.72 3.22 -6.03
CA ALA A 210 11.86 2.79 -5.23
C ALA A 210 11.93 3.57 -3.92
N PHE A 211 11.97 2.86 -2.80
CA PHE A 211 12.21 3.38 -1.46
C PHE A 211 13.67 3.15 -1.11
N GLU A 212 14.37 4.21 -0.74
CA GLU A 212 15.77 4.19 -0.33
C GLU A 212 15.86 4.30 1.19
N PHE A 213 16.64 3.42 1.78
CA PHE A 213 16.81 3.24 3.20
C PHE A 213 18.29 3.36 3.54
N ASP A 214 18.63 4.27 4.45
CA ASP A 214 19.95 4.29 5.08
C ASP A 214 19.94 3.26 6.21
N VAL A 215 20.59 2.13 5.97
CA VAL A 215 20.66 1.01 6.94
C VAL A 215 21.93 1.06 7.78
N SER A 216 22.75 2.10 7.62
CA SER A 216 23.94 2.29 8.45
C SER A 216 23.56 2.39 9.93
N GLY A 217 24.47 1.94 10.81
CA GLY A 217 24.23 1.94 12.25
C GLY A 217 23.26 0.85 12.74
N PHE A 218 22.92 -0.15 11.92
CA PHE A 218 22.21 -1.33 12.40
C PHE A 218 23.05 -2.07 13.46
N ASP A 219 22.45 -2.29 14.63
CA ASP A 219 23.05 -2.93 15.79
C ASP A 219 22.37 -4.29 16.04
N PRO A 220 23.04 -5.42 15.70
CA PRO A 220 22.48 -6.74 15.88
C PRO A 220 22.23 -7.12 17.34
N ASP A 221 23.01 -6.60 18.29
CA ASP A 221 22.92 -6.98 19.71
C ASP A 221 21.69 -6.32 20.36
N LYS A 222 21.27 -5.13 19.90
CA LYS A 222 20.01 -4.48 20.33
C LYS A 222 18.76 -5.16 19.77
N TYR A 223 18.85 -5.71 18.57
CA TYR A 223 17.72 -6.34 17.89
C TYR A 223 17.48 -7.79 18.32
N GLN A 224 18.54 -8.52 18.67
CA GLN A 224 18.46 -9.91 19.16
C GLN A 224 19.35 -10.04 20.39
N PRO A 225 18.81 -9.76 21.60
CA PRO A 225 19.59 -10.02 22.81
C PRO A 225 19.91 -11.52 22.88
N LYS A 226 21.19 -11.82 23.06
CA LYS A 226 21.75 -13.18 23.17
C LYS A 226 21.31 -13.86 24.45
#